data_AF-A0A0P0C984-F1
#
_entry.id   AF-A0A0P0C984-F1
#
_cell.length_a   1.000
_cell.length_b   1.000
_cell.length_c   1.000
_cell.angle_alpha   90.00
_cell.angle_beta   90.00
_cell.angle_gamma   90.00
#
_symmetry.space_group_name_H-M   'P 1'
#
loop_
_entity.id
_entity.type
_entity.pdbx_description
1 polymer ?
#
loop_
_entity_poly.entity_id
_entity_poly.type
_entity_poly.pdbx_seq_one_letter_code
_entity_poly.pdbx_strand_id
1 'polypeptide(L)'
;MELREETIQTLQHILEDLETCTTHDTDVAPALMSSLQEIEKVIQHLMQRTSIDQPAFQRVVFLSRMLELSKKEISGGKIQDGLWFGRSVITFLLTGTSAGAVPVTAERYH
;
A
#
# COMPACT_ATOMS: atom_id res chain seq x y z
N MET A 1 12.60 18.05 8.61
CA MET A 1 12.47 16.89 7.72
C MET A 1 11.09 16.96 7.10
N GLU A 2 10.98 16.84 5.77
CA GLU A 2 9.68 16.97 5.10
C GLU A 2 8.85 15.70 5.36
N LEU A 3 7.55 15.85 5.70
CA LEU A 3 6.59 14.75 5.95
C LEU A 3 6.62 13.62 4.89
N ARG A 4 7.04 13.96 3.67
CA ARG A 4 7.22 13.03 2.55
C ARG A 4 8.34 12.02 2.79
N GLU A 5 9.45 12.47 3.37
CA GLU A 5 10.63 11.63 3.65
C GLU A 5 10.34 10.63 4.76
N GLU A 6 9.66 11.06 5.82
CA GLU A 6 9.17 10.18 6.89
C GLU A 6 8.19 9.13 6.36
N THR A 7 7.25 9.53 5.50
CA THR A 7 6.28 8.59 4.89
C THR A 7 6.98 7.55 4.00
N ILE A 8 7.99 7.96 3.22
CA ILE A 8 8.76 7.04 2.37
C ILE A 8 9.54 6.05 3.24
N GLN A 9 10.21 6.51 4.30
CA GLN A 9 10.95 5.66 5.21
C GLN A 9 10.03 4.65 5.92
N THR A 10 8.86 5.08 6.39
CA THR A 10 7.86 4.19 6.98
C THR A 10 7.42 3.12 5.98
N LEU A 11 7.09 3.50 4.75
CA LEU A 11 6.67 2.55 3.72
C LEU A 11 7.79 1.57 3.33
N GLN A 12 9.04 2.03 3.28
CA GLN A 12 10.20 1.15 3.02
C GLN A 12 10.40 0.14 4.16
N HIS A 13 10.31 0.59 5.41
CA HIS A 13 10.42 -0.30 6.57
C HIS A 13 9.34 -1.37 6.58
N ILE A 14 8.09 -0.97 6.32
CA ILE A 14 6.97 -1.93 6.24
C ILE A 14 7.19 -2.91 5.08
N LEU A 15 7.71 -2.47 3.93
CA LEU A 15 7.99 -3.38 2.81
C LEU A 15 9.02 -4.45 3.21
N GLU A 16 10.08 -4.04 3.90
CA GLU A 16 11.13 -4.94 4.41
C GLU A 16 10.56 -5.95 5.41
N ASP A 17 9.69 -5.51 6.33
CA ASP A 17 8.98 -6.39 7.26
C ASP A 17 8.09 -7.42 6.51
N LEU A 18 7.37 -6.96 5.48
CA LEU A 18 6.55 -7.85 4.65
C LEU A 18 7.40 -8.85 3.85
N GLU A 19 8.59 -8.47 3.40
CA GLU A 19 9.50 -9.33 2.62
C GLU A 19 10.21 -10.38 3.48
N THR A 20 10.53 -10.03 4.73
CA THR A 20 11.18 -10.91 5.71
C THR A 20 10.21 -11.88 6.39
N CYS A 21 8.90 -11.58 6.39
CA CYS A 21 7.87 -12.50 6.86
C CYS A 21 7.84 -13.79 6.01
N THR A 22 8.27 -14.90 6.61
CA THR A 22 8.13 -16.24 6.03
C THR A 22 6.95 -16.97 6.66
N THR A 23 6.13 -17.65 5.85
CA THR A 23 4.86 -18.27 6.27
C THR A 23 4.97 -19.46 7.22
N HIS A 24 6.14 -19.69 7.82
CA HIS A 24 6.36 -20.75 8.79
C HIS A 24 6.08 -20.33 10.24
N ASP A 25 5.97 -19.02 10.51
CA ASP A 25 5.65 -18.53 11.86
C ASP A 25 4.14 -18.36 12.07
N THR A 26 3.64 -18.90 13.17
CA THR A 26 2.22 -18.86 13.55
C THR A 26 1.78 -17.44 13.96
N ASP A 27 2.74 -16.56 14.25
CA ASP A 27 2.55 -15.15 14.65
C ASP A 27 2.66 -14.14 13.50
N VAL A 28 2.72 -14.61 12.25
CA VAL A 28 2.84 -13.71 11.08
C VAL A 28 1.57 -12.88 10.88
N ALA A 29 0.38 -13.45 11.06
CA ALA A 29 -0.87 -12.75 10.75
C ALA A 29 -1.09 -11.48 11.62
N PRO A 30 -0.91 -11.50 12.95
CA PRO A 30 -1.01 -10.29 13.76
C PRO A 30 0.01 -9.20 13.39
N ALA A 31 1.27 -9.59 13.15
CA ALA A 31 2.33 -8.65 12.75
C ALA A 31 1.98 -7.97 11.41
N LEU A 32 1.59 -8.76 10.41
CA LEU A 32 1.14 -8.24 9.12
C LEU A 32 -0.06 -7.30 9.25
N MET A 33 -1.04 -7.65 10.07
CA MET A 33 -2.21 -6.79 10.29
C MET A 33 -1.83 -5.43 10.88
N SER A 34 -0.84 -5.38 11.78
CA SER A 34 -0.30 -4.12 12.31
C SER A 34 0.34 -3.29 11.20
N SER A 35 1.21 -3.90 10.39
CA SER A 35 1.83 -3.27 9.22
C SER A 35 0.80 -2.72 8.23
N LEU A 36 -0.25 -3.48 7.92
CA LEU A 36 -1.32 -3.02 7.02
C LEU A 36 -2.13 -1.85 7.61
N GLN A 37 -2.32 -1.79 8.93
CA GLN A 37 -2.98 -0.66 9.58
C GLN A 37 -2.15 0.62 9.48
N GLU A 38 -0.82 0.54 9.48
CA GLU A 38 0.03 1.71 9.27
C GLU A 38 -0.08 2.25 7.84
N ILE A 39 -0.10 1.36 6.85
CA ILE A 39 -0.34 1.74 5.45
C ILE A 39 -1.72 2.41 5.30
N GLU A 40 -2.74 1.91 6.00
CA GLU A 40 -4.09 2.47 5.97
C GLU A 40 -4.11 3.93 6.44
N LYS A 41 -3.35 4.26 7.49
CA LYS A 41 -3.20 5.65 7.96
C LYS A 41 -2.55 6.53 6.90
N VAL A 42 -1.53 6.04 6.19
CA VAL A 42 -0.88 6.76 5.08
C VAL A 42 -1.89 7.01 3.95
N ILE A 43 -2.63 5.98 3.54
CA ILE A 43 -3.66 6.10 2.50
C ILE A 43 -4.74 7.10 2.90
N GLN A 44 -5.25 7.05 4.14
CA GLN A 44 -6.24 8.00 4.65
C GLN A 44 -5.70 9.44 4.62
N HIS A 45 -4.45 9.64 5.02
CA HIS A 45 -3.80 10.95 4.94
C HIS A 45 -3.71 11.46 3.49
N LEU A 46 -3.36 10.59 2.54
CA LEU A 46 -3.34 10.92 1.11
C LEU A 46 -4.72 11.26 0.58
N MET A 47 -5.77 10.54 0.98
CA MET A 47 -7.16 10.84 0.58
C MET A 47 -7.61 12.21 1.09
N GLN A 48 -7.27 12.58 2.32
CA GLN A 48 -7.61 13.88 2.89
C GLN A 48 -6.93 15.05 2.18
N ARG A 49 -5.76 14.82 1.58
CA ARG A 49 -4.98 15.84 0.87
C ARG A 49 -5.21 15.89 -0.62
N THR A 50 -5.84 14.87 -1.19
CA THR A 50 -6.09 14.78 -2.63
C THR A 50 -7.52 15.22 -2.91
N SER A 51 -7.70 16.20 -3.79
CA SER A 51 -9.06 16.61 -4.18
C SER A 51 -9.76 15.48 -4.93
N ILE A 52 -11.04 15.28 -4.65
CA ILE A 52 -11.88 14.18 -5.19
C ILE A 52 -11.89 14.18 -6.73
N ASP A 53 -11.78 15.36 -7.33
CA ASP A 53 -11.82 15.54 -8.79
C ASP A 53 -10.48 15.21 -9.47
N GLN A 54 -9.42 14.94 -8.71
CA GLN A 54 -8.12 14.59 -9.27
C GLN A 54 -8.04 13.09 -9.59
N PRO A 55 -7.43 12.71 -10.73
CA PRO A 55 -7.15 11.30 -11.05
C PRO A 55 -6.36 10.57 -9.94
N ALA A 56 -5.55 11.31 -9.18
CA ALA A 56 -4.83 10.81 -8.01
C ALA A 56 -5.78 10.28 -6.93
N PHE A 57 -6.96 10.87 -6.73
CA PHE A 57 -7.93 10.42 -5.73
C PHE A 57 -8.45 9.02 -6.04
N GLN A 58 -8.81 8.76 -7.30
CA GLN A 58 -9.24 7.43 -7.75
C GLN A 58 -8.15 6.37 -7.55
N ARG A 59 -6.88 6.74 -7.76
CA ARG A 59 -5.73 5.86 -7.49
C ARG A 59 -5.63 5.54 -5.99
N VAL A 60 -5.75 6.55 -5.12
CA VAL A 60 -5.69 6.34 -3.67
C VAL A 60 -6.88 5.48 -3.18
N VAL A 61 -8.08 5.70 -3.72
CA VAL A 61 -9.26 4.86 -3.45
C VAL A 61 -9.02 3.41 -3.88
N PHE A 62 -8.42 3.18 -5.05
CA PHE A 62 -8.06 1.85 -5.51
C PHE A 62 -7.07 1.16 -4.55
N LEU A 63 -6.03 1.88 -4.11
CA LEU A 63 -5.05 1.35 -3.16
C LEU A 63 -5.68 1.03 -1.81
N SER A 64 -6.61 1.85 -1.34
CA SER A 64 -7.40 1.57 -0.12
C SER A 64 -8.15 0.24 -0.22
N ARG A 65 -8.83 -0.01 -1.35
CA ARG A 65 -9.57 -1.27 -1.58
C ARG A 65 -8.64 -2.47 -1.68
N MET A 66 -7.49 -2.32 -2.33
CA MET A 66 -6.47 -3.38 -2.40
C MET A 66 -5.92 -3.74 -1.01
N LEU A 67 -5.74 -2.74 -0.16
CA LEU A 67 -5.33 -2.94 1.23
C LEU A 67 -6.41 -3.66 2.06
N GLU A 68 -7.69 -3.33 1.84
CA GLU A 68 -8.80 -4.08 2.45
C GLU A 68 -8.84 -5.55 2.02
N LEU A 69 -8.58 -5.82 0.73
CA LEU A 69 -8.47 -7.20 0.23
C LEU A 69 -7.31 -7.94 0.90
N SER A 70 -6.14 -7.30 1.00
CA SER A 70 -4.99 -7.85 1.73
C SER A 70 -5.36 -8.25 3.16
N LYS A 71 -6.00 -7.35 3.92
CA LYS A 71 -6.48 -7.63 5.29
C LYS A 71 -7.47 -8.80 5.35
N LYS A 72 -8.39 -8.90 4.38
CA LYS A 72 -9.37 -9.99 4.30
C LYS A 72 -8.71 -11.34 4.04
N GLU A 73 -7.78 -11.42 3.09
CA GLU A 73 -7.08 -12.67 2.78
C GLU A 73 -6.24 -13.14 3.98
N ILE A 74 -5.52 -12.23 4.66
CA ILE A 74 -4.76 -12.57 5.89
C ILE A 74 -5.69 -13.10 6.97
N SER A 75 -6.80 -12.41 7.22
CA SER A 75 -7.79 -12.83 8.23
C SER A 75 -8.46 -14.17 7.87
N GLY A 76 -8.55 -14.49 6.57
CA GLY A 76 -9.04 -15.77 6.05
C GLY A 76 -7.99 -16.89 6.01
N GLY A 77 -6.77 -16.66 6.53
CA GLY A 77 -5.69 -17.64 6.56
C GLY A 77 -4.87 -17.75 5.28
N LYS A 78 -5.18 -16.96 4.25
CA LYS A 78 -4.43 -16.89 2.99
C LYS A 78 -3.33 -15.84 3.09
N ILE A 79 -2.32 -16.16 3.88
CA ILE A 79 -1.22 -15.23 4.21
C ILE A 79 -0.44 -14.82 2.96
N GLN A 80 -0.18 -15.75 2.02
CA GLN A 80 0.58 -15.46 0.79
C GLN A 80 -0.15 -14.47 -0.12
N ASP A 81 -1.45 -14.65 -0.34
CA ASP A 81 -2.27 -13.73 -1.14
C ASP A 81 -2.34 -12.36 -0.46
N GLY A 82 -2.55 -12.36 0.86
CA GLY A 82 -2.51 -11.17 1.70
C GLY A 82 -1.21 -10.38 1.57
N LEU A 83 -0.07 -11.06 1.70
CA LEU A 83 1.28 -10.51 1.52
C LEU A 83 1.46 -9.93 0.12
N TRP A 84 1.07 -10.66 -0.91
CA TRP A 84 1.18 -10.22 -2.30
C TRP A 84 0.41 -8.91 -2.53
N PHE A 85 -0.82 -8.82 -2.03
CA PHE A 85 -1.62 -7.60 -2.10
C PHE A 85 -0.99 -6.45 -1.30
N GLY A 86 -0.54 -6.71 -0.07
CA GLY A 86 0.07 -5.71 0.80
C GLY A 86 1.33 -5.09 0.20
N ARG A 87 2.25 -5.95 -0.28
CA ARG A 87 3.47 -5.51 -0.99
C ARG A 87 3.13 -4.68 -2.22
N SER A 88 2.16 -5.12 -3.02
CA SER A 88 1.73 -4.39 -4.22
C SER A 88 1.25 -2.97 -3.89
N VAL A 89 0.50 -2.78 -2.79
CA VAL A 89 0.05 -1.46 -2.33
C VAL A 89 1.24 -0.58 -1.94
N ILE A 90 2.19 -1.11 -1.16
CA ILE A 90 3.36 -0.34 -0.73
C ILE A 90 4.25 0.03 -1.91
N THR A 91 4.54 -0.92 -2.80
CA THR A 91 5.34 -0.64 -4.01
C THR A 91 4.67 0.43 -4.86
N PHE A 92 3.35 0.42 -5.01
CA PHE A 92 2.63 1.48 -5.71
C PHE A 92 2.73 2.83 -5.00
N LEU A 93 2.64 2.86 -3.67
CA LEU A 93 2.82 4.09 -2.90
C LEU A 93 4.25 4.63 -3.04
N LEU A 94 5.28 3.78 -2.96
CA LEU A 94 6.69 4.17 -3.09
C LEU A 94 7.04 4.63 -4.51
N THR A 95 6.53 3.96 -5.54
CA THR A 95 6.75 4.33 -6.95
C THR A 95 5.95 5.56 -7.35
N GLY A 96 4.71 5.69 -6.85
CA GLY A 96 3.86 6.86 -7.07
C GLY A 96 4.26 8.09 -6.24
N THR A 97 4.94 7.92 -5.10
CA THR A 97 5.49 9.02 -4.30
C THR A 97 6.87 9.46 -4.76
N SER A 98 7.66 8.59 -5.42
CA SER A 98 8.97 8.94 -5.97
C SER A 98 8.91 9.53 -7.38
N ALA A 99 7.99 9.06 -8.23
CA ALA A 99 7.75 9.64 -9.53
C ALA A 99 6.66 10.72 -9.43
N GLY A 100 7.06 12.00 -9.40
CA GLY A 100 6.13 13.08 -9.68
C GLY A 100 5.34 12.76 -10.94
N ALA A 101 4.01 12.65 -10.80
CA ALA A 101 3.05 12.44 -11.87
C ALA A 101 3.54 11.50 -12.99
N VAL A 102 3.45 10.18 -12.82
CA VAL A 102 3.36 9.32 -14.01
C VAL A 102 2.01 9.62 -14.65
N PRO A 103 1.97 10.32 -15.82
CA PRO A 103 0.74 10.47 -16.56
C PRO A 103 0.39 9.06 -17.02
N VAL A 104 -0.83 8.63 -16.74
CA VAL A 104 -1.37 7.51 -17.51
C VAL A 104 -1.60 8.11 -18.90
N THR A 105 -0.58 8.08 -19.74
CA THR A 105 -0.80 8.10 -21.18
C THR A 105 -1.59 6.84 -21.45
N ALA A 106 -2.92 7.01 -21.54
CA ALA A 106 -3.79 6.05 -22.17
C ALA A 106 -3.26 5.88 -23.59
N GLU A 107 -2.38 4.89 -23.78
CA GLU A 107 -2.07 4.41 -25.12
C GLU A 107 -3.39 3.91 -25.68
N ARG A 108 -3.94 4.72 -26.60
CA ARG A 108 -4.99 4.30 -27.51
C ARG A 108 -4.45 3.08 -28.23
N TYR A 109 -5.01 1.91 -27.89
CA TYR A 109 -4.96 0.77 -28.79
C TYR A 109 -5.62 1.21 -30.11
N HIS A 110 -4.79 1.35 -31.13
CA HIS A 110 -5.18 1.48 -32.54
C HIS A 110 -5.32 0.08 -33.15
#